data_AF-D9UID1-F1
#
_entry.id   AF-D9UID1-F1
#
_cell.length_a   1.000
_cell.length_b   1.000
_cell.length_c   1.000
_cell.angle_alpha   90.00
_cell.angle_beta   90.00
_cell.angle_gamma   90.00
#
_symmetry.space_group_name_H-M   'P 1'
#
loop_
_entity.id
_entity.type
_entity.pdbx_description
1 polymer ?
#
loop_
_entity_poly.entity_id
_entity_poly.type
_entity_poly.pdbx_seq_one_letter_code
_entity_poly.pdbx_strand_id
1 'polypeptide(L)'
;MTGAEAEGARAAGERAGAAPEAWVRNPAWESGMGSSLRAGLASLAGTGARAALVLLVDQPGITPEAVARVLAAYKGPATLAAAAYGGGRGHPVLLGAAHWAGVAAAAEGDRGARAYLREHAREVRLVECGDLCDPYDIDTPEDLRRLRETS
;
A
#
# COMPACT_ATOMS: atom_id res chain seq x y z
N MET A 1 7.70 11.20 9.29
CA MET A 1 7.61 11.55 7.86
C MET A 1 8.42 12.81 7.66
N THR A 2 9.63 12.62 7.16
CA THR A 2 10.52 13.69 6.70
C THR A 2 10.03 14.19 5.32
N GLY A 3 10.56 15.31 4.83
CA GLY A 3 10.06 15.96 3.60
C GLY A 3 10.04 15.07 2.36
N ALA A 4 11.03 14.17 2.18
CA ALA A 4 11.13 13.30 1.00
C ALA A 4 10.06 12.19 0.97
N GLU A 5 9.72 11.63 2.12
CA GLU A 5 8.69 10.57 2.25
C GLU A 5 7.28 11.14 1.99
N ALA A 6 7.05 12.41 2.34
CA ALA A 6 5.80 13.10 2.07
C ALA A 6 5.61 13.41 0.57
N GLU A 7 6.69 13.75 -0.15
CA GLU A 7 6.65 13.94 -1.61
C GLU A 7 6.38 12.62 -2.35
N GLY A 8 7.02 11.52 -1.92
CA GLY A 8 6.74 10.18 -2.46
C GLY A 8 5.28 9.75 -2.26
N ALA A 9 4.73 9.96 -1.06
CA ALA A 9 3.32 9.69 -0.76
C ALA A 9 2.36 10.52 -1.62
N ARG A 10 2.66 11.80 -1.84
CA ARG A 10 1.86 12.68 -2.68
C ARG A 10 1.85 12.22 -4.14
N ALA A 11 3.03 11.92 -4.68
CA ALA A 11 3.18 11.48 -6.06
C ALA A 11 2.51 10.11 -6.29
N ALA A 12 2.55 9.22 -5.29
CA ALA A 12 1.81 7.96 -5.34
C ALA A 12 0.28 8.17 -5.36
N GLY A 13 -0.24 9.09 -4.53
CA GLY A 13 -1.67 9.44 -4.54
C GLY A 13 -2.13 10.04 -5.86
N GLU A 14 -1.41 11.04 -6.37
CA GLU A 14 -1.72 11.69 -7.65
C GLU A 14 -1.73 10.68 -8.81
N ARG A 15 -0.77 9.73 -8.84
CA ARG A 15 -0.73 8.66 -9.84
C ARG A 15 -1.82 7.62 -9.67
N ALA A 16 -2.26 7.33 -8.45
CA ALA A 16 -3.44 6.48 -8.21
C ALA A 16 -4.76 7.18 -8.56
N GLY A 17 -4.72 8.43 -9.05
CA GLY A 17 -5.90 9.23 -9.36
C GLY A 17 -6.62 9.79 -8.12
N ALA A 18 -5.95 9.81 -6.97
CA ALA A 18 -6.52 10.26 -5.70
C ALA A 18 -5.59 11.26 -5.01
N ALA A 19 -5.97 12.55 -5.00
CA ALA A 19 -5.31 13.51 -4.11
C ALA A 19 -5.51 13.06 -2.65
N PRO A 20 -4.47 13.09 -1.79
CA PRO A 20 -4.62 12.67 -0.41
C PRO A 20 -5.63 13.57 0.31
N GLU A 21 -6.78 13.01 0.69
CA GLU A 21 -7.83 13.73 1.42
C GLU A 21 -7.42 14.05 2.86
N ALA A 22 -6.48 13.28 3.42
CA ALA A 22 -5.96 13.48 4.77
C ALA A 22 -4.49 13.10 4.90
N TRP A 23 -3.78 13.81 5.76
CA TRP A 23 -2.39 13.55 6.12
C TRP A 23 -2.30 13.11 7.58
N VAL A 24 -1.68 11.96 7.82
CA VAL A 24 -1.47 11.43 9.17
C VAL A 24 -0.02 11.61 9.57
N ARG A 25 0.21 12.38 10.64
CA ARG A 25 1.57 12.53 11.19
C ARG A 25 1.91 11.31 12.04
N ASN A 26 2.94 10.57 11.64
CA ASN A 26 3.56 9.55 12.47
C ASN A 26 4.78 10.12 13.23
N PRO A 27 4.67 10.43 14.53
CA PRO A 27 5.80 10.92 15.33
C PRO A 27 6.84 9.83 15.62
N ALA A 28 6.45 8.55 15.54
CA ALA A 28 7.30 7.39 15.84
C ALA A 28 7.92 6.78 14.57
N TRP A 29 8.09 7.57 13.51
CA TRP A 29 8.56 7.09 12.19
C TRP A 29 9.91 6.35 12.26
N GLU A 30 10.79 6.72 13.21
CA GLU A 30 12.08 6.05 13.44
C GLU A 30 11.95 4.59 13.87
N SER A 31 10.77 4.17 14.34
CA SER A 31 10.50 2.77 14.70
C SER A 31 10.14 1.87 13.50
N GLY A 32 10.28 2.39 12.28
CA GLY A 32 10.13 1.65 11.03
C GLY A 32 8.73 1.74 10.40
N MET A 33 8.60 1.19 9.19
CA MET A 33 7.38 1.26 8.34
C MET A 33 6.10 0.78 9.05
N GLY A 34 6.21 -0.18 9.97
CA GLY A 34 5.09 -0.70 10.75
C GLY A 34 4.38 0.39 11.57
N SER A 35 5.12 1.37 12.10
CA SER A 35 4.52 2.49 12.83
C SER A 35 3.66 3.40 11.94
N SER A 36 4.07 3.62 10.69
CA SER A 36 3.30 4.39 9.71
C SER A 36 2.02 3.65 9.29
N LEU A 37 2.11 2.34 9.06
CA LEU A 37 0.94 1.51 8.77
C LEU A 37 -0.07 1.53 9.92
N ARG A 38 0.39 1.38 11.18
CA ARG A 38 -0.49 1.49 12.35
C ARG A 38 -1.16 2.85 12.44
N ALA A 39 -0.42 3.93 12.22
CA ALA A 39 -0.97 5.29 12.25
C ALA A 39 -2.05 5.50 11.17
N GLY A 40 -1.80 5.01 9.94
CA GLY A 40 -2.78 5.09 8.84
C GLY A 40 -4.03 4.24 9.09
N LEU A 41 -3.89 3.03 9.63
CA LEU A 41 -5.06 2.22 9.98
C LEU A 41 -5.86 2.83 11.15
N ALA A 42 -5.17 3.39 12.14
CA ALA A 42 -5.83 4.06 13.27
C ALA A 42 -6.62 5.30 12.83
N SER A 43 -6.17 6.05 11.83
CA SER A 43 -6.90 7.22 11.32
C SER A 43 -8.20 6.86 10.60
N LEU A 44 -8.37 5.60 10.17
CA LEU A 44 -9.61 5.14 9.56
C LEU A 44 -10.70 4.81 10.59
N ALA A 45 -10.34 4.68 11.87
CA ALA A 45 -11.30 4.42 12.94
C ALA A 45 -12.33 5.55 13.03
N GLY A 46 -13.62 5.21 13.08
CA GLY A 46 -14.72 6.17 13.18
C GLY A 46 -15.10 6.89 11.88
N THR A 47 -14.37 6.70 10.78
CA THR A 47 -14.69 7.31 9.47
C THR A 47 -15.81 6.60 8.71
N GLY A 48 -16.13 5.36 9.08
CA GLY A 48 -17.04 4.48 8.33
C GLY A 48 -16.39 3.73 7.16
N ALA A 49 -15.07 3.91 6.95
CA ALA A 49 -14.31 3.13 5.98
C ALA A 49 -14.41 1.62 6.28
N ARG A 50 -14.53 0.80 5.23
CA ARG A 50 -14.73 -0.66 5.34
C ARG A 50 -13.55 -1.49 4.84
N ALA A 51 -12.59 -0.84 4.21
CA ALA A 51 -11.33 -1.41 3.76
C ALA A 51 -10.28 -0.31 3.63
N ALA A 52 -9.02 -0.70 3.66
CA ALA A 52 -7.87 0.13 3.38
C ALA A 52 -7.11 -0.49 2.20
N LEU A 53 -6.67 0.32 1.25
CA LEU A 53 -5.75 -0.10 0.21
C LEU A 53 -4.38 0.49 0.53
N VAL A 54 -3.38 -0.38 0.71
CA VAL A 54 -2.02 0.00 1.12
C VAL A 54 -1.11 -0.05 -0.09
N LEU A 55 -0.40 1.05 -0.32
CA LEU A 55 0.65 1.22 -1.33
C LEU A 55 1.94 1.65 -0.65
N LEU A 56 3.08 1.35 -1.28
CA LEU A 56 4.36 1.91 -0.88
C LEU A 56 4.68 3.14 -1.73
N VAL A 57 5.44 4.07 -1.14
CA VAL A 57 5.78 5.36 -1.76
C VAL A 57 6.91 5.24 -2.79
N ASP A 58 7.70 4.16 -2.71
CA ASP A 58 8.84 3.80 -3.56
C ASP A 58 8.46 2.91 -4.77
N GLN A 59 7.16 2.64 -4.97
CA GLN A 59 6.63 1.84 -6.08
C GLN A 59 5.86 2.69 -7.11
N PRO A 60 6.53 3.60 -7.84
CA PRO A 60 5.87 4.53 -8.76
C PRO A 60 5.31 3.85 -10.01
N GLY A 61 5.71 2.62 -10.31
CA GLY A 61 5.18 1.82 -11.41
C GLY A 61 3.73 1.34 -11.20
N ILE A 62 3.18 1.44 -9.99
CA ILE A 62 1.79 1.04 -9.71
C ILE A 62 0.81 2.03 -10.36
N THR A 63 -0.05 1.50 -11.21
CA THR A 63 -1.03 2.28 -11.99
C THR A 63 -2.39 2.39 -11.29
N PRO A 64 -3.20 3.42 -11.62
CA PRO A 64 -4.60 3.49 -11.18
C PRO A 64 -5.39 2.22 -11.53
N GLU A 65 -5.10 1.59 -12.67
CA GLU A 65 -5.76 0.37 -13.13
C GLU A 65 -5.46 -0.80 -12.19
N ALA A 66 -4.21 -0.92 -11.70
CA ALA A 66 -3.84 -1.95 -10.74
C ALA A 66 -4.55 -1.72 -9.39
N VAL A 67 -4.63 -0.47 -8.95
CA VAL A 67 -5.41 -0.04 -7.78
C VAL A 67 -6.88 -0.41 -7.92
N ALA A 68 -7.52 -0.04 -9.04
CA ALA A 68 -8.92 -0.32 -9.30
C ALA A 68 -9.20 -1.83 -9.38
N ARG A 69 -8.29 -2.60 -9.99
CA ARG A 69 -8.43 -4.05 -10.12
C ARG A 69 -8.36 -4.76 -8.77
N VAL A 70 -7.42 -4.39 -7.90
CA VAL A 70 -7.34 -4.94 -6.54
C VAL A 70 -8.56 -4.50 -5.72
N LEU A 71 -8.99 -3.24 -5.84
CA LEU A 71 -10.19 -2.74 -5.17
C LEU A 71 -11.45 -3.53 -5.56
N ALA A 72 -11.60 -3.92 -6.83
CA ALA A 72 -12.72 -4.73 -7.30
C ALA A 72 -12.82 -6.13 -6.65
N ALA A 73 -11.72 -6.60 -6.04
CA ALA A 73 -11.72 -7.84 -5.25
C ALA A 73 -12.44 -7.69 -3.91
N TYR A 74 -12.78 -6.47 -3.47
CA TYR A 74 -13.54 -6.23 -2.24
C TYR A 74 -14.91 -6.91 -2.27
N LYS A 75 -15.17 -7.77 -1.28
CA LYS A 75 -16.47 -8.44 -1.06
C LYS A 75 -17.05 -8.20 0.34
N GLY A 76 -16.34 -7.48 1.20
CA GLY A 76 -16.77 -7.18 2.57
C GLY A 76 -15.61 -7.03 3.55
N PRO A 77 -15.90 -6.77 4.84
CA PRO A 77 -14.89 -6.47 5.86
C PRO A 77 -13.83 -7.56 6.09
N ALA A 78 -14.10 -8.81 5.73
CA ALA A 78 -13.16 -9.93 5.79
C ALA A 78 -12.37 -10.15 4.48
N THR A 79 -12.41 -9.20 3.55
CA THR A 79 -11.61 -9.32 2.32
C THR A 79 -10.14 -9.09 2.64
N LEU A 80 -9.29 -10.02 2.21
CA LEU A 80 -7.85 -9.85 2.18
C LEU A 80 -7.36 -10.14 0.77
N ALA A 81 -6.85 -9.13 0.06
CA ALA A 81 -6.38 -9.30 -1.30
C ALA A 81 -5.08 -8.52 -1.54
N ALA A 82 -4.29 -8.95 -2.52
CA ALA A 82 -3.07 -8.27 -2.91
C ALA A 82 -2.86 -8.40 -4.42
N ALA A 83 -2.23 -7.40 -5.02
CA ALA A 83 -1.73 -7.54 -6.38
C ALA A 83 -0.73 -8.69 -6.46
N ALA A 84 -0.68 -9.33 -7.63
CA ALA A 84 0.31 -10.32 -7.98
C ALA A 84 0.91 -10.01 -9.35
N TYR A 85 2.21 -10.26 -9.46
CA TYR A 85 3.01 -10.04 -10.66
C TYR A 85 3.80 -11.31 -10.93
N GLY A 86 3.38 -12.09 -11.93
CA GLY A 86 3.98 -13.40 -12.21
C GLY A 86 3.84 -14.38 -11.05
N GLY A 87 2.72 -14.31 -10.30
CA GLY A 87 2.47 -15.13 -9.10
C GLY A 87 3.19 -14.65 -7.82
N GLY A 88 4.04 -13.64 -7.90
CA GLY A 88 4.64 -12.98 -6.74
C GLY A 88 3.71 -11.92 -6.15
N ARG A 89 3.40 -12.01 -4.85
CA ARG A 89 2.59 -11.00 -4.14
C ARG A 89 3.30 -9.63 -4.09
N GLY A 90 2.60 -8.57 -4.48
CA GLY A 90 3.04 -7.18 -4.42
C GLY A 90 1.97 -6.23 -3.87
N HIS A 91 2.19 -4.92 -4.04
CA HIS A 91 1.20 -3.88 -3.76
C HIS A 91 0.43 -3.53 -5.04
N PRO A 92 -0.80 -2.98 -4.94
CA PRO A 92 -1.52 -2.64 -3.71
C PRO A 92 -2.02 -3.85 -2.92
N VAL A 93 -2.13 -3.68 -1.59
CA VAL A 93 -2.73 -4.66 -0.67
C VAL A 93 -4.05 -4.12 -0.13
N LEU A 94 -5.13 -4.86 -0.33
CA LEU A 94 -6.45 -4.57 0.20
C LEU A 94 -6.68 -5.27 1.54
N LEU A 95 -6.88 -4.47 2.58
CA LEU A 95 -7.18 -4.90 3.93
C LEU A 95 -8.61 -4.52 4.29
N GLY A 96 -9.52 -5.49 4.31
CA GLY A 96 -10.85 -5.31 4.89
C GLY A 96 -10.78 -4.97 6.38
N ALA A 97 -11.77 -4.23 6.88
CA ALA A 97 -11.76 -3.70 8.25
C ALA A 97 -11.61 -4.76 9.35
N ALA A 98 -12.01 -6.02 9.11
CA ALA A 98 -11.83 -7.11 10.06
C ALA A 98 -10.36 -7.48 10.30
N HIS A 99 -9.47 -7.16 9.35
CA HIS A 99 -8.03 -7.48 9.45
C HIS A 99 -7.21 -6.37 10.09
N TRP A 100 -7.74 -5.14 10.25
CA TRP A 100 -6.95 -3.99 10.68
C TRP A 100 -6.30 -4.19 12.05
N ALA A 101 -7.03 -4.75 13.02
CA ALA A 101 -6.50 -5.02 14.35
C ALA A 101 -5.33 -6.03 14.32
N GLY A 102 -5.49 -7.12 13.55
CA GLY A 102 -4.44 -8.13 13.39
C GLY A 102 -3.21 -7.61 12.65
N VAL A 103 -3.43 -6.84 11.58
CA VAL A 103 -2.35 -6.18 10.85
C VAL A 103 -1.61 -5.19 11.75
N ALA A 104 -2.34 -4.35 12.49
CA ALA A 104 -1.73 -3.38 13.38
C ALA A 104 -0.90 -4.04 14.49
N ALA A 105 -1.37 -5.16 15.04
CA ALA A 105 -0.63 -5.92 16.05
C ALA A 105 0.65 -6.57 15.49
N ALA A 106 0.62 -7.05 14.25
CA ALA A 106 1.76 -7.70 13.61
C ALA A 106 2.77 -6.73 12.95
N ALA A 107 2.38 -5.47 12.75
CA ALA A 107 3.16 -4.47 12.04
C ALA A 107 4.25 -3.87 12.93
N GLU A 108 5.35 -4.58 13.14
CA GLU A 108 6.51 -4.13 13.93
C GLU A 108 7.75 -3.87 13.07
N GLY A 109 8.54 -2.86 13.44
CA GLY A 109 9.75 -2.48 12.71
C GLY A 109 9.47 -2.22 11.23
N ASP A 110 10.31 -2.77 10.37
CA ASP A 110 10.20 -2.64 8.91
C ASP A 110 9.34 -3.73 8.25
N ARG A 111 8.64 -4.56 9.04
CA ARG A 111 7.86 -5.67 8.48
C ARG A 111 6.55 -5.22 7.85
N GLY A 112 5.98 -4.08 8.29
CA GLY A 112 4.66 -3.63 7.85
C GLY A 112 3.61 -4.75 7.95
N ALA A 113 2.75 -4.90 6.94
CA ALA A 113 1.75 -5.98 6.89
C ALA A 113 2.32 -7.37 6.53
N ARG A 114 3.62 -7.48 6.20
CA ARG A 114 4.22 -8.68 5.58
C ARG A 114 4.07 -9.93 6.45
N ALA A 115 4.26 -9.80 7.76
CA ALA A 115 4.13 -10.91 8.71
C ALA A 115 2.69 -11.43 8.75
N TYR A 116 1.72 -10.53 8.91
CA TYR A 116 0.30 -10.86 8.93
C TYR A 116 -0.16 -11.56 7.64
N LEU A 117 0.22 -11.02 6.48
CA LEU A 117 -0.12 -11.60 5.17
C LEU A 117 0.52 -12.97 4.92
N ARG A 118 1.67 -13.26 5.55
CA ARG A 118 2.31 -14.58 5.47
C ARG A 118 1.57 -15.60 6.32
N GLU A 119 1.15 -15.21 7.51
CA GLU A 119 0.34 -16.06 8.40
C GLU A 119 -1.02 -16.39 7.77
N HIS A 120 -1.65 -15.40 7.11
CA HIS A 120 -2.96 -15.55 6.46
C HIS A 120 -2.84 -15.87 4.97
N ALA A 121 -1.72 -16.44 4.51
CA ALA A 121 -1.44 -16.62 3.08
C ALA A 121 -2.52 -17.43 2.32
N ARG A 122 -3.26 -18.30 3.01
CA ARG A 122 -4.37 -19.07 2.44
C ARG A 122 -5.64 -18.25 2.21
N GLU A 123 -5.79 -17.14 2.94
CA GLU A 123 -6.93 -16.22 2.85
C GLU A 123 -6.63 -15.07 1.88
N VAL A 124 -5.36 -14.75 1.66
CA VAL A 124 -4.94 -13.71 0.71
C VAL A 124 -5.32 -14.12 -0.70
N ARG A 125 -6.28 -13.39 -1.29
CA ARG A 125 -6.59 -13.50 -2.70
C ARG A 125 -5.54 -12.73 -3.52
N LEU A 126 -4.80 -13.43 -4.35
CA LEU A 126 -3.92 -12.82 -5.34
C LEU A 126 -4.73 -12.32 -6.54
N VAL A 127 -4.45 -11.09 -6.97
CA VAL A 127 -5.07 -10.42 -8.10
C VAL A 127 -3.97 -10.13 -9.11
N GLU A 128 -3.92 -10.89 -10.21
CA GLU A 128 -2.90 -10.71 -11.23
C GLU A 128 -3.01 -9.32 -11.90
N CYS A 129 -1.91 -8.58 -11.86
CA CYS A 129 -1.73 -7.24 -12.41
C CYS A 129 -0.50 -7.14 -13.33
N GLY A 130 0.14 -8.26 -13.68
CA GLY A 130 1.34 -8.29 -14.54
C GLY A 130 1.13 -7.76 -15.96
N ASP A 131 -0.11 -7.67 -16.43
CA ASP A 131 -0.51 -7.03 -17.69
C ASP A 131 -0.64 -5.50 -17.58
N LEU A 132 -0.66 -4.95 -16.36
CA LEU A 132 -0.91 -3.53 -16.12
C LEU A 132 0.34 -2.72 -15.82
N CYS A 133 1.31 -3.33 -15.14
CA CYS A 133 2.58 -2.70 -14.81
C CYS A 133 3.63 -3.72 -14.43
N ASP A 134 4.89 -3.33 -14.56
CA ASP A 134 6.01 -4.03 -13.94
C ASP A 134 6.26 -3.38 -12.57
N PRO A 135 6.29 -4.15 -11.47
CA PRO A 135 6.43 -3.61 -10.11
C PRO A 135 7.83 -3.08 -9.79
N TYR A 136 8.64 -2.64 -10.77
CA TYR A 136 9.99 -2.13 -10.54
C TYR A 136 10.00 -1.06 -9.43
N ASP A 137 10.73 -1.37 -8.36
CA ASP A 137 11.11 -0.43 -7.31
C ASP A 137 12.05 0.62 -7.94
N ILE A 138 11.79 1.90 -7.67
CA ILE A 138 12.77 2.97 -7.97
C ILE A 138 13.65 3.09 -6.73
N ASP A 139 14.64 2.20 -6.66
CA ASP A 139 15.57 2.14 -5.53
C ASP A 139 16.71 3.18 -5.64
N THR A 140 16.90 3.82 -6.81
CA THR A 140 18.05 4.72 -7.05
C THR A 140 17.68 6.13 -7.55
N PRO A 141 18.49 7.17 -7.22
CA PRO A 141 18.32 8.52 -7.78
C PRO A 141 18.37 8.56 -9.31
N GLU A 142 19.04 7.60 -9.95
CA GLU A 142 19.04 7.43 -11.40
C GLU A 142 17.67 6.99 -11.96
N ASP A 143 16.86 6.24 -11.22
CA ASP A 143 15.55 5.78 -11.68
C ASP A 143 14.51 6.92 -11.70
N LEU A 144 14.64 7.89 -10.79
CA LEU A 144 13.85 9.14 -10.81
C LEU A 144 14.08 9.98 -12.07
N ARG A 145 15.23 9.84 -12.75
CA ARG A 145 15.50 10.53 -14.02
C ARG A 145 14.72 9.94 -15.19
N ARG A 146 14.50 8.62 -15.24
CA ARG A 146 13.74 7.99 -16.35
C ARG A 146 12.26 8.39 -16.37
N LEU A 147 11.66 8.65 -15.21
CA LEU A 147 10.29 9.15 -15.11
C LEU A 147 10.11 10.60 -15.59
N ARG A 148 11.21 11.37 -15.75
CA ARG A 148 11.15 12.76 -16.23
C ARG A 148 11.28 12.89 -17.75
N GLU A 149 11.64 11.82 -18.45
CA GLU A 149 11.99 11.86 -19.88
C GLU A 149 10.93 11.22 -20.80
N THR A 150 9.86 10.65 -20.25
CA THR A 150 8.71 10.16 -21.03
C THR A 150 7.51 11.08 -20.80
N SER A 151 7.56 12.27 -21.40
CA SER A 151 6.38 13.14 -21.61
C SER A 151 5.68 12.80 -22.92
#